data_AF-Q68FM0-F1
#
_entry.id   AF-Q68FM0-F1
#
_cell.length_a   1.000
_cell.length_b   1.000
_cell.length_c   1.000
_cell.angle_alpha   90.00
_cell.angle_beta   90.00
_cell.angle_gamma   90.00
#
_symmetry.space_group_name_H-M   'P 1'
#
loop_
_entity.id
_entity.type
_entity.pdbx_description
1 polymer ?
#
loop_
_entity_poly.entity_id
_entity_poly.type
_entity_poly.pdbx_seq_one_letter_code
_entity_poly.pdbx_strand_id
1 'polypeptide(L)'
;KLKDRIREEIDKFGIHVYQFPECDSDEDEDFKQQDRELKESAPFAVIGSNTVVEAKGQRVRGRLYPWGIVEVENQAHCDFVKLRNMLIRTHMHDLKDVTCDVHYENYRAHCIQQMTSKLTQDSRMESPIPILPLPTPDAETEKLIRMKDEELRRMQEMLQKMKQQMQDQ
;
A
#
# COMPACT_ATOMS: atom_id res chain seq x y z
N LYS A 1 14.19 15.41 -20.13
CA LYS A 1 13.17 16.36 -20.64
C LYS A 1 11.75 15.79 -20.61
N LEU A 2 11.43 14.69 -21.31
CA LEU A 2 10.07 14.12 -21.22
C LEU A 2 9.81 13.40 -19.88
N LYS A 3 10.74 12.54 -19.44
CA LYS A 3 10.60 11.82 -18.16
C LYS A 3 10.46 12.77 -16.97
N ASP A 4 11.29 13.81 -16.91
CA ASP A 4 11.26 14.80 -15.83
C ASP A 4 9.92 15.54 -15.78
N ARG A 5 9.40 15.97 -16.94
CA ARG A 5 8.08 16.59 -17.02
C ARG A 5 6.96 15.66 -16.55
N ILE A 6 7.04 14.36 -16.89
CA ILE A 6 6.05 13.38 -16.43
C ILE A 6 6.11 13.24 -14.90
N ARG A 7 7.31 13.20 -14.31
CA ARG A 7 7.47 13.14 -12.85
C ARG A 7 6.88 14.38 -12.18
N GLU A 8 7.21 15.56 -12.69
CA GLU A 8 6.65 16.83 -12.19
C GLU A 8 5.12 16.87 -12.27
N GLU A 9 4.53 16.37 -13.37
CA GLU A 9 3.06 16.30 -13.51
C GLU A 9 2.45 15.28 -12.55
N ILE A 10 3.06 14.09 -12.36
CA ILE A 10 2.62 13.08 -11.39
C ILE A 10 2.56 13.68 -9.97
N ASP A 11 3.62 14.37 -9.57
CA ASP A 11 3.70 15.00 -8.25
C ASP A 11 2.68 16.13 -8.11
N LYS A 12 2.54 16.97 -9.14
CA LYS A 12 1.61 18.11 -9.16
C LYS A 12 0.15 17.66 -9.00
N PHE A 13 -0.23 16.52 -9.57
CA PHE A 13 -1.60 16.00 -9.51
C PHE A 13 -1.82 15.02 -8.35
N GLY A 14 -0.79 14.75 -7.53
CA GLY A 14 -0.89 13.79 -6.42
C GLY A 14 -1.20 12.37 -6.88
N ILE A 15 -0.69 11.99 -8.06
CA ILE A 15 -0.90 10.64 -8.60
C ILE A 15 0.01 9.67 -7.86
N HIS A 16 -0.59 8.73 -7.14
CA HIS A 16 0.14 7.74 -6.36
C HIS A 16 0.58 6.60 -7.29
N VAL A 17 1.86 6.62 -7.68
CA VAL A 17 2.53 5.52 -8.39
C VAL A 17 3.23 4.59 -7.40
N TYR A 18 3.53 3.38 -7.84
CA TYR A 18 4.32 2.43 -7.06
C TYR A 18 5.65 3.07 -6.63
N GLN A 19 5.93 3.04 -5.33
CA GLN A 19 7.16 3.54 -4.75
C GLN A 19 8.09 2.36 -4.49
N PHE A 20 9.31 2.47 -4.99
CA PHE A 20 10.32 1.45 -4.78
C PHE A 20 10.74 1.43 -3.30
N PRO A 21 10.85 0.25 -2.66
CA PRO A 21 11.36 0.12 -1.29
C PRO A 21 12.71 0.80 -1.11
N GLU A 22 13.00 1.26 0.11
CA GLU A 22 14.34 1.74 0.44
C GLU A 22 15.33 0.57 0.43
N CYS A 23 16.54 0.81 -0.10
CA CYS A 23 17.60 -0.19 -0.13
C CYS A 23 18.29 -0.22 1.24
N ASP A 24 18.50 -1.41 1.78
CA ASP A 24 19.13 -1.58 3.09
C ASP A 24 20.58 -1.09 3.11
N SER A 25 20.97 -0.48 4.23
CA SER A 25 22.27 0.20 4.34
C SER A 25 23.49 -0.73 4.34
N ASP A 26 23.28 -2.01 4.66
CA ASP A 26 24.30 -3.07 4.69
C ASP A 26 24.47 -3.80 3.34
N GLU A 27 23.66 -3.46 2.33
CA GLU A 27 23.82 -3.98 0.96
C GLU A 27 25.09 -3.48 0.28
N ASP A 28 25.61 -4.28 -0.65
CA ASP A 28 26.82 -3.95 -1.41
C ASP A 28 26.62 -2.71 -2.32
N GLU A 29 27.69 -1.97 -2.58
CA GLU A 29 27.66 -0.74 -3.40
C GLU A 29 27.12 -0.98 -4.82
N ASP A 30 27.43 -2.14 -5.41
CA ASP A 30 26.92 -2.51 -6.74
C ASP A 30 25.40 -2.67 -6.74
N PHE A 31 24.82 -3.23 -5.67
CA PHE A 31 23.38 -3.39 -5.53
C PHE A 31 22.70 -2.03 -5.33
N LYS A 32 23.25 -1.18 -4.45
CA LYS A 32 22.78 0.20 -4.22
C LYS A 32 22.79 1.04 -5.50
N GLN A 33 23.81 0.87 -6.34
CA GLN A 33 23.90 1.56 -7.63
C GLN A 33 22.80 1.07 -8.59
N GLN A 34 22.58 -0.25 -8.67
CA GLN A 34 21.52 -0.82 -9.51
C GLN A 34 20.12 -0.38 -9.07
N ASP A 35 19.85 -0.34 -7.77
CA ASP A 35 18.58 0.14 -7.21
C ASP A 35 18.34 1.61 -7.55
N ARG A 36 19.36 2.46 -7.37
CA ARG A 36 19.29 3.87 -7.73
C ARG A 36 19.00 4.06 -9.22
N GLU A 37 19.72 3.34 -10.08
CA GLU A 37 19.50 3.39 -11.53
C GLU A 37 18.09 2.94 -11.91
N LEU A 38 17.54 1.93 -11.21
CA LEU A 38 16.18 1.45 -11.44
C LEU A 38 15.15 2.53 -11.07
N LYS A 39 15.28 3.13 -9.89
CA LYS A 39 14.43 4.24 -9.40
C LYS A 39 14.46 5.43 -10.35
N GLU A 40 15.65 5.84 -10.77
CA GLU A 40 15.83 6.94 -11.73
C GLU A 40 15.32 6.62 -13.14
N SER A 41 15.18 5.33 -13.48
CA SER A 41 14.68 4.90 -14.78
C SER A 41 13.15 5.04 -14.91
N ALA A 42 12.41 5.14 -13.80
CA ALA A 42 10.97 5.36 -13.82
C ALA A 42 10.65 6.82 -14.23
N PRO A 43 9.69 7.06 -15.15
CA PRO A 43 8.91 6.08 -15.89
C PRO A 43 9.72 5.36 -17.00
N PHE A 44 9.56 4.04 -17.10
CA PHE A 44 10.30 3.20 -18.05
C PHE A 44 9.91 3.50 -19.51
N ALA A 45 10.90 3.80 -20.35
CA ALA A 45 10.71 3.97 -21.78
C ALA A 45 10.94 2.64 -22.50
N VAL A 46 9.86 1.90 -22.76
CA VAL A 46 9.92 0.52 -23.26
C VAL A 46 9.56 0.38 -24.73
N ILE A 47 10.14 -0.61 -25.38
CA ILE A 47 9.82 -1.02 -26.75
C ILE A 47 9.42 -2.49 -26.71
N GLY A 48 8.23 -2.81 -27.22
CA GLY A 48 7.76 -4.19 -27.37
C GLY A 48 7.95 -4.70 -28.79
N SER A 49 8.28 -5.98 -28.95
CA SER A 49 8.23 -6.69 -30.23
C SER A 49 7.99 -8.18 -30.03
N ASN A 50 7.12 -8.76 -30.87
CA ASN A 50 6.92 -10.21 -30.97
C ASN A 50 7.75 -10.81 -32.12
N THR A 51 8.44 -9.97 -32.90
CA THR A 51 9.23 -10.40 -34.06
C THR A 51 10.68 -10.66 -33.65
N VAL A 52 11.25 -11.74 -34.18
CA VAL A 52 12.67 -12.06 -34.04
C VAL A 52 13.39 -11.64 -35.30
N VAL A 53 14.43 -10.84 -35.14
CA VAL A 53 15.28 -10.32 -36.22
C VAL A 53 16.72 -10.77 -36.00
N GLU A 54 17.50 -10.84 -37.06
CA GLU A 54 18.92 -11.13 -36.97
C GLU A 54 19.71 -9.83 -36.83
N ALA A 55 20.40 -9.66 -35.71
CA ALA A 55 21.29 -8.52 -35.45
C ALA A 55 22.66 -9.06 -35.02
N LYS A 56 23.73 -8.62 -35.69
CA LYS A 56 25.12 -9.03 -35.38
C LYS A 56 25.32 -10.56 -35.30
N GLY A 57 24.61 -11.32 -36.15
CA GLY A 57 24.68 -12.78 -36.17
C GLY A 57 23.91 -13.49 -35.05
N GLN A 58 23.15 -12.76 -34.23
CA GLN A 58 22.27 -13.32 -33.20
C GLN A 58 20.80 -13.05 -33.51
N ARG A 59 19.96 -14.04 -33.21
CA ARG A 59 18.50 -13.89 -33.31
C ARG A 59 17.98 -13.23 -32.04
N VAL A 60 17.60 -11.96 -32.16
CA VAL A 60 17.13 -11.13 -31.04
C VAL A 60 15.71 -10.64 -31.29
N ARG A 61 14.94 -10.38 -30.22
CA ARG A 61 13.63 -9.73 -30.37
C ARG A 61 13.83 -8.26 -30.68
N GLY A 62 13.23 -7.77 -31.75
CA GLY A 62 13.48 -6.42 -32.23
C GLY A 62 12.48 -5.93 -33.26
N ARG A 63 12.56 -4.63 -33.57
CA ARG A 63 11.79 -3.98 -34.64
C ARG A 63 12.76 -3.57 -35.75
N LEU A 64 12.47 -4.02 -36.97
CA LEU A 64 13.25 -3.64 -38.16
C LEU A 64 12.61 -2.43 -38.83
N TYR A 65 13.44 -1.42 -39.11
CA TYR A 65 13.09 -0.25 -39.90
C TYR A 65 14.09 -0.08 -41.06
N PRO A 66 13.75 0.70 -42.10
CA PRO A 66 14.68 0.98 -43.19
C PRO A 66 16.00 1.61 -42.75
N TRP A 67 16.01 2.32 -41.61
CA TRP A 67 17.19 2.97 -41.03
C TRP A 67 17.91 2.14 -39.96
N GLY A 68 17.42 0.95 -39.61
CA GLY A 68 18.12 0.08 -38.66
C GLY A 68 17.20 -0.82 -37.83
N ILE A 69 17.82 -1.57 -36.93
CA ILE A 69 17.15 -2.52 -36.05
C ILE A 69 17.17 -1.99 -34.62
N VAL A 70 16.01 -2.00 -33.99
CA VAL A 70 15.87 -1.68 -32.56
C VAL A 70 15.65 -2.98 -31.79
N GLU A 71 16.70 -3.40 -31.09
CA GLU A 71 16.69 -4.57 -30.20
C GLU A 71 15.95 -4.27 -28.90
N VAL A 72 15.01 -5.12 -28.50
CA VAL A 72 14.16 -4.95 -27.30
C VAL A 72 14.94 -5.22 -26.02
N GLU A 73 15.85 -6.20 -26.03
CA GLU A 73 16.61 -6.58 -24.82
C GLU A 73 17.91 -5.78 -24.67
N ASN A 74 18.19 -4.84 -25.57
CA ASN A 74 19.36 -3.97 -25.48
C ASN A 74 19.06 -2.74 -24.62
N GLN A 75 19.77 -2.62 -23.49
CA GLN A 75 19.59 -1.51 -22.53
C GLN A 75 19.95 -0.13 -23.11
N ALA A 76 20.73 -0.07 -24.18
CA ALA A 76 21.01 1.18 -24.88
C ALA A 76 19.83 1.67 -25.73
N HIS A 77 18.86 0.80 -26.06
CA HIS A 77 17.71 1.14 -26.89
C HIS A 77 16.46 1.45 -26.07
N CYS A 78 16.19 0.68 -25.00
CA CYS A 78 15.02 0.88 -24.17
C CYS A 78 15.17 0.27 -22.76
N ASP A 79 14.27 0.66 -21.86
CA ASP A 79 14.27 0.22 -20.46
C ASP A 79 13.54 -1.13 -20.25
N PHE A 80 13.28 -1.91 -21.30
CA PHE A 80 12.51 -3.16 -21.20
C PHE A 80 13.12 -4.15 -20.22
N VAL A 81 14.45 -4.29 -20.21
CA VAL A 81 15.16 -5.20 -19.29
C VAL A 81 14.95 -4.77 -17.83
N LYS A 82 15.00 -3.45 -17.56
CA LYS A 82 14.77 -2.90 -16.22
C LYS A 82 13.33 -3.14 -15.76
N LEU A 83 12.34 -2.86 -16.63
CA LEU A 83 10.93 -3.13 -16.34
C LEU A 83 10.68 -4.62 -16.06
N ARG A 84 11.21 -5.51 -16.90
CA ARG A 84 11.08 -6.96 -16.71
C ARG A 84 11.68 -7.41 -15.38
N ASN A 85 12.91 -7.01 -15.09
CA ASN A 85 13.60 -7.43 -13.87
C ASN A 85 12.90 -6.90 -12.62
N MET A 86 12.36 -5.68 -12.68
CA MET A 86 11.54 -5.10 -11.62
C MET A 86 10.30 -5.96 -11.37
N LEU A 87 9.48 -6.19 -12.40
CA LEU A 87 8.19 -6.88 -12.26
C LEU A 87 8.29 -8.34 -11.82
N ILE A 88 9.23 -9.11 -12.37
CA ILE A 88 9.23 -10.58 -12.22
C ILE A 88 10.41 -11.15 -11.46
N ARG A 89 11.46 -10.37 -11.17
CA ARG A 89 12.65 -10.88 -10.44
C ARG A 89 12.81 -10.27 -9.07
N THR A 90 12.69 -8.95 -8.96
CA THR A 90 13.09 -8.23 -7.75
C THR A 90 11.90 -7.79 -6.90
N HIS A 91 10.88 -7.16 -7.51
CA HIS A 91 9.80 -6.50 -6.76
C HIS A 91 8.46 -7.27 -6.79
N MET A 92 8.45 -8.51 -7.28
CA MET A 92 7.21 -9.29 -7.43
C MET A 92 6.50 -9.54 -6.09
N HIS A 93 7.25 -9.80 -5.01
CA HIS A 93 6.66 -10.04 -3.69
C HIS A 93 6.14 -8.74 -3.08
N ASP A 94 6.94 -7.69 -3.08
CA ASP A 94 6.52 -6.38 -2.59
C ASP A 94 5.26 -5.85 -3.31
N LEU A 95 5.17 -5.99 -4.64
CA LEU A 95 3.97 -5.64 -5.41
C LEU A 95 2.72 -6.41 -4.93
N LYS A 96 2.87 -7.68 -4.55
CA LYS A 96 1.77 -8.47 -3.98
C LYS A 96 1.41 -7.98 -2.58
N ASP A 97 2.39 -7.72 -1.74
CA ASP A 97 2.19 -7.31 -0.36
C ASP A 97 1.51 -5.94 -0.29
N VAL A 98 1.96 -4.96 -1.09
CA VAL A 98 1.28 -3.65 -1.25
C VAL A 98 -0.15 -3.82 -1.73
N THR A 99 -0.39 -4.75 -2.66
CA THR A 99 -1.76 -5.02 -3.15
C THR A 99 -2.65 -5.59 -2.05
N CYS A 100 -2.15 -6.49 -1.22
CA CYS A 100 -2.89 -7.09 -0.12
C CYS A 100 -3.10 -6.08 1.03
N ASP A 101 -2.03 -5.50 1.54
CA ASP A 101 -2.02 -4.78 2.80
C ASP A 101 -2.54 -3.35 2.66
N VAL A 102 -2.42 -2.77 1.47
CA VAL A 102 -2.87 -1.40 1.20
C VAL A 102 -4.13 -1.42 0.35
N HIS A 103 -4.06 -1.92 -0.88
CA HIS A 103 -5.16 -1.75 -1.82
C HIS A 103 -6.39 -2.58 -1.45
N TYR A 104 -6.19 -3.86 -1.10
CA TYR A 104 -7.27 -4.74 -0.70
C TYR A 104 -7.83 -4.38 0.68
N GLU A 105 -7.00 -4.09 1.68
CA GLU A 105 -7.51 -3.68 2.99
C GLU A 105 -8.28 -2.34 2.96
N ASN A 106 -7.84 -1.36 2.15
CA ASN A 106 -8.61 -0.13 1.94
C ASN A 106 -9.99 -0.42 1.34
N TYR A 107 -10.05 -1.28 0.33
CA TYR A 107 -11.32 -1.72 -0.26
C TYR A 107 -12.20 -2.45 0.78
N ARG A 108 -11.60 -3.38 1.53
CA ARG A 108 -12.29 -4.16 2.57
C ARG A 108 -12.88 -3.25 3.65
N ALA A 109 -12.10 -2.29 4.14
CA ALA A 109 -12.57 -1.31 5.12
C ALA A 109 -13.75 -0.50 4.56
N HIS A 110 -13.68 -0.05 3.31
CA HIS A 110 -14.77 0.68 2.67
C HIS A 110 -16.05 -0.16 2.52
N CYS A 111 -15.93 -1.43 2.12
CA CYS A 111 -17.07 -2.35 2.05
C CYS A 111 -17.74 -2.54 3.41
N ILE A 112 -16.96 -2.77 4.47
CA ILE A 112 -17.48 -2.94 5.82
C ILE A 112 -18.20 -1.66 6.27
N GLN A 113 -17.60 -0.49 6.06
CA GLN A 113 -18.23 0.81 6.39
C GLN A 113 -19.54 1.03 5.65
N GLN A 114 -19.62 0.65 4.38
CA GLN A 114 -20.85 0.79 3.60
C GLN A 114 -21.94 -0.17 4.10
N MET A 115 -21.59 -1.40 4.45
CA MET A 115 -22.54 -2.37 5.02
C MET A 115 -23.06 -1.93 6.39
N THR A 116 -22.18 -1.45 7.28
CA THR A 116 -22.59 -0.93 8.60
C THR A 116 -23.42 0.34 8.49
N SER A 117 -23.12 1.23 7.54
CA SER A 117 -23.95 2.41 7.27
C SER A 117 -25.34 2.04 6.76
N LYS A 118 -25.49 1.00 5.94
CA LYS A 118 -26.80 0.53 5.46
C LYS A 118 -27.61 -0.14 6.57
N LEU A 119 -26.97 -0.96 7.41
CA LEU A 119 -27.62 -1.59 8.57
C LEU A 119 -28.10 -0.57 9.60
N THR A 120 -27.36 0.52 9.82
CA THR A 120 -27.77 1.60 10.73
C THR A 120 -28.89 2.47 10.16
N GLN A 121 -29.02 2.55 8.83
CA GLN A 121 -30.16 3.19 8.16
C GLN A 121 -31.43 2.33 8.20
N ASP A 122 -31.32 1.03 7.92
CA ASP A 122 -32.46 0.11 7.97
C ASP A 122 -32.91 -0.21 9.41
N SER A 123 -32.04 -0.11 10.42
CA SER A 123 -32.44 -0.26 11.83
C SER A 123 -33.35 0.87 12.35
N ARG A 124 -33.61 1.92 11.57
CA ARG A 124 -34.66 2.91 11.87
C ARG A 124 -36.06 2.46 11.42
N MET A 125 -36.21 1.29 10.81
CA MET A 125 -37.50 0.75 10.37
C MET A 125 -37.58 -0.76 10.70
N GLU A 126 -38.23 -1.05 11.84
CA GLU A 126 -38.75 -2.35 12.34
C GLU A 126 -37.91 -3.64 12.13
N SER A 127 -37.47 -4.24 13.25
CA SER A 127 -36.98 -5.63 13.41
C SER A 127 -37.95 -6.68 12.81
N PRO A 128 -37.54 -7.91 12.33
CA PRO A 128 -36.85 -8.95 13.14
C PRO A 128 -35.97 -10.04 12.43
N ILE A 129 -34.68 -10.19 12.81
CA ILE A 129 -33.83 -11.44 12.91
C ILE A 129 -33.45 -12.20 11.57
N PRO A 130 -32.29 -12.91 11.38
CA PRO A 130 -31.23 -13.38 12.29
C PRO A 130 -29.81 -12.86 12.05
N ILE A 131 -29.11 -12.73 13.19
CA ILE A 131 -27.80 -12.14 13.40
C ILE A 131 -26.71 -13.21 13.24
N LEU A 132 -25.70 -12.97 12.40
CA LEU A 132 -24.36 -13.52 12.66
C LEU A 132 -23.71 -12.60 13.71
N PRO A 133 -23.40 -13.11 14.92
CA PRO A 133 -22.95 -12.24 15.99
C PRO A 133 -21.48 -11.86 15.78
N LEU A 134 -21.25 -10.65 15.26
CA LEU A 134 -20.12 -9.88 15.79
C LEU A 134 -20.43 -9.61 17.26
N PRO A 135 -19.48 -9.78 18.20
CA PRO A 135 -19.68 -9.44 19.59
C PRO A 135 -19.72 -7.92 19.71
N THR A 136 -20.85 -7.31 19.39
CA THR A 136 -21.21 -6.01 19.97
C THR A 136 -21.38 -6.27 21.47
N PRO A 137 -20.74 -5.48 22.35
CA PRO A 137 -20.91 -5.66 23.78
C PRO A 137 -22.41 -5.66 24.10
N ASP A 138 -22.87 -6.73 24.74
CA ASP A 138 -24.26 -6.87 25.17
C ASP A 138 -24.65 -5.64 26.00
N ALA A 139 -25.91 -5.21 25.96
CA ALA A 139 -26.41 -4.09 26.75
C ALA A 139 -26.13 -4.30 28.25
N GLU A 140 -26.09 -5.55 28.71
CA GLU A 140 -25.61 -5.90 30.06
C GLU A 140 -24.13 -5.55 30.27
N THR A 141 -23.28 -5.78 29.27
CA THR A 141 -21.84 -5.48 29.32
C THR A 141 -21.63 -3.97 29.40
N GLU A 142 -22.37 -3.18 28.62
CA GLU A 142 -22.30 -1.71 28.66
C GLU A 142 -22.80 -1.17 30.02
N LYS A 143 -23.87 -1.75 30.57
CA LYS A 143 -24.39 -1.38 31.89
C LYS A 143 -23.40 -1.73 33.01
N LEU A 144 -22.71 -2.86 32.89
CA LEU A 144 -21.69 -3.30 33.85
C LEU A 144 -20.44 -2.40 33.79
N ILE A 145 -20.02 -1.98 32.59
CA ILE A 145 -18.93 -1.00 32.40
C ILE A 145 -19.29 0.32 33.07
N ARG A 146 -20.51 0.84 32.87
CA ARG A 146 -20.95 2.10 33.52
C ARG A 146 -20.98 2.01 35.04
N MET A 147 -21.45 0.89 35.60
CA MET A 147 -21.42 0.69 37.05
C MET A 147 -20.00 0.63 37.60
N LYS A 148 -19.10 -0.07 36.91
CA LYS A 148 -17.67 -0.14 37.28
C LYS A 148 -16.99 1.23 37.23
N ASP A 149 -17.30 2.04 36.22
CA ASP A 149 -16.77 3.40 36.09
C ASP A 149 -17.27 4.35 37.19
N GLU A 150 -18.52 4.22 37.63
CA GLU A 150 -19.04 4.97 38.78
C GLU A 150 -18.40 4.53 40.09
N GLU A 151 -18.20 3.23 40.28
CA GLU A 151 -17.55 2.65 41.46
C GLU A 151 -16.08 3.11 41.55
N LEU A 152 -15.36 3.10 40.43
CA LEU A 152 -13.99 3.62 40.32
C LEU A 152 -13.91 5.11 40.68
N ARG A 153 -14.85 5.94 40.19
CA ARG A 153 -14.89 7.37 40.56
C ARG A 153 -15.08 7.58 42.05
N ARG A 154 -16.03 6.87 42.67
CA ARG A 154 -16.27 6.98 44.12
C ARG A 154 -15.05 6.55 44.93
N MET A 155 -14.37 5.49 44.52
CA MET A 155 -13.15 5.04 45.18
C MET A 155 -12.03 6.06 45.04
N GLN A 156 -11.90 6.70 43.87
CA GLN A 156 -10.89 7.73 43.61
C GLN A 156 -11.11 8.98 44.47
N GLU A 157 -12.37 9.42 44.64
CA GLU A 157 -12.74 10.53 45.53
C GLU A 157 -12.47 10.18 47.00
N MET A 158 -12.75 8.95 47.43
CA MET A 158 -12.48 8.49 48.79
C MET A 158 -10.98 8.46 49.09
N LEU A 159 -10.16 7.95 48.16
CA LEU A 159 -8.71 7.95 48.27
C LEU A 159 -8.14 9.38 48.30
N GLN A 160 -8.68 10.30 47.50
CA GLN A 160 -8.29 11.70 47.57
C GLN A 160 -8.62 12.32 48.93
N LYS A 161 -9.83 12.08 49.47
CA LYS A 161 -10.21 12.57 50.80
C LYS A 161 -9.32 12.00 51.91
N MET A 162 -9.00 10.70 51.87
CA MET A 162 -8.09 10.09 52.84
C MET A 162 -6.67 10.67 52.75
N LYS A 163 -6.17 10.91 51.53
CA LYS A 163 -4.86 11.54 51.32
C LYS A 163 -4.84 12.99 51.84
N GLN A 164 -5.93 13.73 51.64
CA GLN A 164 -6.10 15.09 52.16
C GLN A 164 -6.05 15.11 53.70
N GLN A 165 -6.78 14.19 54.35
CA GLN A 165 -6.79 14.07 55.82
C GLN A 165 -5.43 13.67 56.42
N MET A 166 -4.60 12.92 55.70
CA MET A 166 -3.22 12.65 56.12
C MET A 166 -2.26 13.82 55.87
N GLN A 167 -2.57 14.73 54.93
CA GLN A 167 -1.76 15.93 54.68
C GLN A 167 -2.09 17.08 55.65
N ASP A 168 -3.31 17.10 56.18
CA ASP A 168 -3.77 18.09 57.15
C ASP A 168 -3.48 17.71 58.62
N GLN A 169 -2.67 16.65 58.85
CA GLN A 169 -2.28 16.14 60.16
C GLN A 169 -0.76 16.24 60.39
#